data_AF-A8U9A9-F1
#
_entry.id   AF-A8U9A9-F1
#
_cell.length_a   1.000
_cell.length_b   1.000
_cell.length_c   1.000
_cell.angle_alpha   90.00
_cell.angle_beta   90.00
_cell.angle_gamma   90.00
#
_symmetry.space_group_name_H-M   'P 1'
#
loop_
_entity.id
_entity.type
_entity.pdbx_description
1 polymer ?
#
loop_
_entity_poly.entity_id
_entity_poly.type
_entity_poly.pdbx_seq_one_letter_code
_entity_poly.pdbx_strand_id
1 'polypeptide(L)'
;MITKTRKQGNSIMLTVPKEFDVPNGVEVEAKLVENGILYEFVEPKKEFFDFSEDVLADILSEGYNKQDILKEFKNRKSELTSAFRSIAEDTVVNSKPMTKEELAAEIGL
;
A
#
# COMPACT_ATOMS: atom_id res chain seq x y z
N MET A 1 -26.38 -2.66 16.76
CA MET A 1 -26.29 -1.94 18.05
C MET A 1 -26.02 -0.46 17.77
N ILE A 2 -26.63 0.49 18.51
CA ILE A 2 -26.32 1.92 18.39
C ILE A 2 -25.30 2.29 19.48
N THR A 3 -24.15 2.83 19.10
CA THR A 3 -23.12 3.32 20.04
C THR A 3 -23.16 4.84 20.11
N LYS A 4 -22.67 5.40 21.23
CA LYS A 4 -22.55 6.85 21.43
C LYS A 4 -21.09 7.22 21.59
N THR A 5 -20.75 8.38 21.07
CA THR A 5 -19.42 8.98 21.20
C THR A 5 -19.11 9.33 22.65
N ARG A 6 -17.81 9.29 23.00
CA ARG A 6 -17.31 9.73 24.31
C ARG A 6 -16.16 10.70 24.13
N LYS A 7 -16.11 11.74 24.96
CA LYS A 7 -14.97 12.67 24.98
C LYS A 7 -13.79 12.02 25.70
N GLN A 8 -12.60 12.07 25.08
CA GLN A 8 -11.35 11.64 25.68
C GLN A 8 -10.29 12.72 25.44
N GLY A 9 -9.96 13.49 26.47
CA GLY A 9 -9.08 14.65 26.30
C GLY A 9 -9.64 15.62 25.25
N ASN A 10 -8.85 15.83 24.19
CA ASN A 10 -9.21 16.69 23.05
C ASN A 10 -9.84 15.92 21.86
N SER A 11 -10.06 14.61 21.99
CA SER A 11 -10.62 13.77 20.94
C SER A 11 -11.97 13.15 21.32
N ILE A 12 -12.61 12.52 20.33
CA ILE A 12 -13.83 11.75 20.49
C ILE A 12 -13.51 10.29 20.20
N MET A 13 -13.97 9.38 21.06
CA MET A 13 -13.91 7.94 20.84
C MET A 13 -15.28 7.38 20.48
N LEU A 14 -15.30 6.43 19.53
CA LEU A 14 -16.41 5.52 19.31
C LEU A 14 -16.06 4.12 19.83
N THR A 15 -17.04 3.44 20.43
CA THR A 15 -16.88 2.04 20.83
C THR A 15 -17.22 1.14 19.65
N VAL A 16 -16.31 0.21 19.35
CA VAL A 16 -16.54 -0.88 18.39
C VAL A 16 -17.24 -2.04 19.13
N PRO A 17 -18.42 -2.48 18.68
CA PRO A 17 -19.08 -3.67 19.23
C PRO A 17 -18.19 -4.91 19.23
N LYS A 18 -18.25 -5.69 20.32
CA LYS A 18 -17.44 -6.92 20.47
C LYS A 18 -17.73 -7.97 19.38
N GLU A 19 -18.94 -7.98 18.84
CA GLU A 19 -19.37 -8.86 17.75
C GLU A 19 -18.57 -8.68 16.45
N PHE A 20 -17.86 -7.56 16.28
CA PHE A 20 -16.99 -7.31 15.13
C PHE A 20 -15.57 -7.84 15.31
N ASP A 21 -15.23 -8.35 16.50
CA ASP A 21 -13.96 -9.01 16.82
C ASP A 21 -12.71 -8.26 16.36
N VAL A 22 -12.74 -6.92 16.42
CA VAL A 22 -11.60 -6.09 16.04
C VAL A 22 -10.52 -6.14 17.13
N PRO A 23 -9.30 -6.61 16.83
CA PRO A 23 -8.22 -6.68 17.81
C PRO A 23 -7.80 -5.31 18.34
N ASN A 24 -7.18 -5.31 19.53
CA ASN A 24 -6.55 -4.11 20.06
C ASN A 24 -5.29 -3.76 19.23
N GLY A 25 -5.10 -2.47 18.92
CA GLY A 25 -3.91 -1.97 18.23
C GLY A 25 -3.97 -2.03 16.71
N VAL A 26 -5.14 -2.34 16.12
CA VAL A 26 -5.31 -2.29 14.66
C VAL A 26 -5.25 -0.85 14.17
N GLU A 27 -4.42 -0.61 13.16
CA GLU A 27 -4.35 0.68 12.47
C GLU A 27 -5.54 0.85 11.53
N VAL A 28 -6.14 2.04 11.59
CA VAL A 28 -7.30 2.43 10.79
C VAL A 28 -7.11 3.83 10.21
N GLU A 29 -7.56 4.01 8.97
CA GLU A 29 -7.61 5.33 8.32
C GLU A 29 -9.02 5.91 8.45
N ALA A 30 -9.11 7.14 8.97
CA ALA A 30 -10.39 7.85 9.13
C ALA A 30 -10.70 8.70 7.89
N LYS A 31 -11.89 8.53 7.32
CA LYS A 31 -12.38 9.29 6.16
C LYS A 31 -13.70 9.99 6.52
N LEU A 32 -13.83 11.26 6.14
CA LEU A 32 -15.09 12.00 6.24
C LEU A 32 -15.91 11.76 4.98
N VAL A 33 -17.18 11.38 5.14
CA VAL A 33 -18.13 11.16 4.04
C VAL A 33 -19.38 12.02 4.29
N GLU A 34 -20.22 12.20 3.26
CA GLU A 34 -21.39 13.11 3.33
C GLU A 34 -22.30 12.86 4.54
N ASN A 35 -22.43 11.60 4.96
CA ASN A 35 -23.35 11.18 6.01
C ASN A 35 -22.66 10.72 7.30
N GLY A 36 -21.36 10.97 7.46
CA GLY A 36 -20.63 10.59 8.68
C GLY A 36 -19.15 10.37 8.50
N ILE A 37 -18.61 9.42 9.26
CA ILE A 37 -17.19 9.04 9.23
C ILE A 37 -17.07 7.54 8.95
N LEU A 38 -16.07 7.18 8.16
CA LEU A 38 -15.70 5.81 7.86
C LEU A 38 -14.30 5.56 8.43
N TYR A 39 -14.09 4.37 9.00
CA TYR A 39 -12.78 3.87 9.34
C TYR A 39 -12.50 2.64 8.49
N GLU A 40 -11.42 2.67 7.72
CA GLU A 40 -10.96 1.54 6.95
C GLU A 40 -9.74 0.93 7.64
N PHE A 41 -9.66 -0.40 7.68
CA PHE A 41 -8.45 -1.06 8.16
C PHE A 41 -7.30 -0.74 7.22
N VAL A 42 -6.18 -0.29 7.80
CA VAL A 42 -4.94 -0.21 7.06
C VAL A 42 -4.50 -1.66 6.92
N GLU A 43 -4.65 -2.23 5.72
CA GLU A 43 -3.96 -3.48 5.42
C GLU A 43 -2.50 -3.24 5.75
N PRO A 44 -1.85 -4.10 6.56
CA PRO A 44 -0.42 -4.00 6.71
C PRO A 44 0.11 -3.95 5.29
N LYS A 45 0.97 -2.98 4.98
CA LYS A 45 1.69 -2.98 3.71
C LYS A 45 2.42 -4.32 3.66
N LYS A 46 1.76 -5.38 3.17
CA LYS A 46 2.43 -6.34 2.32
C LYS A 46 3.14 -5.42 1.37
N GLU A 47 4.46 -5.47 1.39
CA GLU A 47 5.22 -4.94 0.29
C GLU A 47 4.66 -5.67 -0.93
N PHE A 48 3.64 -5.10 -1.57
CA PHE A 48 3.08 -5.55 -2.84
C PHE A 48 4.20 -5.61 -3.91
N PHE A 49 5.36 -5.06 -3.55
CA PHE A 49 6.59 -4.93 -4.29
C PHE A 49 7.79 -5.64 -3.61
N ASP A 50 7.61 -6.66 -2.75
CA ASP A 50 8.75 -7.46 -2.29
C ASP A 50 9.15 -8.51 -3.34
N PHE A 51 9.94 -8.06 -4.33
CA PHE A 51 10.51 -8.91 -5.36
C PHE A 51 11.86 -9.52 -4.95
N SER A 52 12.15 -9.61 -3.65
CA SER A 52 13.45 -10.12 -3.18
C SER A 52 13.70 -11.54 -3.65
N GLU A 53 12.68 -12.42 -3.64
CA GLU A 53 12.85 -13.80 -4.11
C GLU A 53 13.09 -13.87 -5.61
N ASP A 54 12.33 -13.11 -6.40
CA ASP A 54 12.46 -13.05 -7.86
C ASP A 54 13.83 -12.52 -8.28
N VAL A 55 14.26 -11.40 -7.67
CA VAL A 55 15.59 -10.79 -7.92
C VAL A 55 16.71 -11.77 -7.58
N LEU A 56 16.58 -12.52 -6.48
CA LEU A 56 17.57 -13.51 -6.10
C LEU A 56 17.58 -14.71 -7.07
N ALA A 57 16.41 -15.18 -7.49
CA ALA A 57 16.28 -16.27 -8.47
C ALA A 57 16.96 -15.91 -9.81
N ASP A 58 16.75 -14.69 -10.29
CA ASP A 58 17.38 -14.19 -11.51
C ASP A 58 18.90 -14.18 -11.39
N ILE A 59 19.44 -13.60 -10.32
CA ILE A 59 20.90 -13.53 -10.07
C ILE A 59 21.51 -14.93 -9.98
N LEU A 60 20.81 -15.88 -9.35
CA LEU A 60 21.28 -17.27 -9.26
C LEU A 60 21.26 -17.96 -10.63
N SER A 61 20.23 -17.70 -11.45
CA SER A 61 20.12 -18.27 -12.80
C SER A 61 21.19 -17.73 -13.76
N GLU A 62 21.62 -16.49 -13.58
CA GLU A 62 22.66 -15.83 -14.38
C GLU A 62 24.08 -16.30 -14.00
N GLY A 63 24.24 -17.07 -12.91
CA GLY A 63 25.50 -17.73 -12.57
C GLY A 63 26.57 -16.82 -11.96
N TYR A 64 26.17 -15.74 -11.28
CA TYR A 64 27.11 -14.86 -10.58
C TYR A 64 27.93 -15.60 -9.51
N ASN A 65 29.17 -15.17 -9.32
CA ASN A 65 30.01 -15.71 -8.26
C ASN A 65 29.43 -15.41 -6.88
N LYS A 66 29.65 -16.31 -5.91
CA LYS A 66 29.14 -16.17 -4.54
C LYS A 66 29.47 -14.83 -3.87
N GLN A 67 30.61 -14.24 -4.19
CA GLN A 67 31.04 -12.94 -3.65
C GLN A 67 30.28 -11.76 -4.28
N ASP A 68 29.81 -11.92 -5.51
CA ASP A 68 29.12 -10.89 -6.29
C ASP A 68 27.60 -10.91 -6.08
N ILE A 69 27.01 -12.07 -5.72
CA ILE A 69 25.55 -12.23 -5.51
C ILE A 69 25.00 -11.15 -4.56
N LEU A 70 25.65 -10.92 -3.41
CA LEU A 70 25.19 -9.92 -2.44
C LEU A 70 25.27 -8.49 -2.98
N LYS A 71 26.25 -8.21 -3.84
CA LYS A 71 26.43 -6.89 -4.46
C LYS A 71 25.33 -6.66 -5.51
N GLU A 72 25.14 -7.61 -6.40
CA GLU A 72 24.11 -7.55 -7.44
C GLU A 72 22.70 -7.49 -6.85
N PHE A 73 22.44 -8.26 -5.80
CA PHE A 73 21.16 -8.25 -5.11
C PHE A 73 20.82 -6.86 -4.56
N LYS A 74 21.78 -6.21 -3.90
CA LYS A 74 21.60 -4.84 -3.38
C LYS A 74 21.41 -3.82 -4.50
N ASN A 75 22.18 -3.92 -5.58
CA ASN A 75 22.08 -3.02 -6.73
C ASN A 75 20.70 -3.13 -7.38
N ARG A 76 20.27 -4.33 -7.78
CA ARG A 76 18.98 -4.54 -8.45
C ARG A 76 17.79 -4.16 -7.57
N LYS A 77 17.83 -4.47 -6.27
CA LYS A 77 16.78 -4.05 -5.34
C LYS A 77 16.67 -2.52 -5.24
N SER A 78 17.80 -1.81 -5.23
CA SER A 78 17.82 -0.34 -5.21
C SER A 78 17.34 0.25 -6.55
N GLU A 79 17.76 -0.31 -7.67
CA GLU A 79 17.36 0.14 -9.01
C GLU A 79 15.86 -0.04 -9.24
N LEU A 80 15.30 -1.20 -8.89
CA LEU A 80 13.86 -1.45 -8.94
C LEU A 80 13.09 -0.43 -8.11
N THR A 81 13.50 -0.21 -6.86
CA THR A 81 12.84 0.77 -5.98
C THR A 81 12.88 2.17 -6.59
N SER A 82 14.01 2.58 -7.16
CA SER A 82 14.15 3.89 -7.80
C SER A 82 13.32 4.01 -9.08
N ALA A 83 13.27 2.96 -9.90
CA ALA A 83 12.50 2.93 -11.13
C ALA A 83 10.99 3.06 -10.83
N PHE A 84 10.48 2.32 -9.84
CA PHE A 84 9.09 2.46 -9.41
C PHE A 84 8.76 3.86 -8.91
N ARG A 85 9.65 4.50 -8.13
CA ARG A 85 9.46 5.90 -7.72
C ARG A 85 9.42 6.84 -8.91
N SER A 86 10.35 6.70 -9.86
CA SER A 86 10.37 7.53 -11.07
C SER A 86 9.07 7.38 -11.87
N ILE A 87 8.58 6.15 -12.05
CA ILE A 87 7.31 5.90 -12.75
C ILE A 87 6.15 6.55 -12.00
N ALA A 88 6.08 6.41 -10.68
CA ALA A 88 5.03 7.01 -9.88
C ALA A 88 5.06 8.55 -9.95
N GLU A 89 6.24 9.15 -9.84
CA GLU A 89 6.45 10.60 -9.95
C GLU A 89 6.09 11.11 -11.36
N ASP A 90 6.56 10.44 -12.41
CA ASP A 90 6.24 10.78 -13.80
C ASP A 90 4.74 10.68 -14.07
N THR A 91 4.08 9.67 -13.51
CA THR A 91 2.64 9.50 -13.63
C THR A 91 1.90 10.64 -12.93
N VAL A 92 2.30 11.03 -11.72
CA VAL A 92 1.69 12.18 -11.03
C VAL A 92 1.85 13.48 -11.82
N VAL A 93 2.99 13.68 -12.47
CA VAL A 93 3.29 14.92 -13.22
C VAL A 93 2.61 14.95 -14.59
N ASN A 94 2.61 13.83 -15.31
CA ASN A 94 2.25 13.80 -16.73
C ASN A 94 0.93 13.07 -17.02
N SER A 95 0.34 12.35 -16.06
CA SER A 95 -0.92 11.65 -16.32
C SER A 95 -2.08 12.64 -16.43
N LYS A 96 -2.98 12.32 -17.36
CA LYS A 96 -4.28 12.99 -17.42
C LYS A 96 -5.18 12.32 -16.36
N PRO A 97 -5.71 13.07 -15.38
CA PRO A 97 -6.69 12.51 -14.47
C PRO A 97 -7.91 12.04 -15.27
N MET A 98 -8.29 10.79 -15.06
CA MET A 98 -9.41 10.15 -15.74
C MET A 98 -10.22 9.31 -14.76
N THR A 99 -11.50 9.12 -15.07
CA THR A 99 -12.41 8.25 -14.32
C THR A 99 -12.16 6.78 -14.66
N LYS A 100 -12.72 5.88 -13.85
CA LYS A 100 -12.60 4.44 -14.08
C LYS A 100 -13.25 4.02 -15.41
N GLU A 101 -14.36 4.67 -15.76
CA GLU A 101 -15.10 4.46 -17.00
C GLU A 101 -14.30 4.94 -18.22
N GLU A 102 -13.62 6.08 -18.10
CA GLU A 102 -12.72 6.60 -19.14
C GLU A 102 -11.52 5.67 -19.36
N LEU A 103 -10.91 5.19 -18.27
CA LEU A 103 -9.81 4.23 -18.35
C LEU A 103 -10.24 2.93 -19.02
N ALA A 104 -11.41 2.38 -18.64
CA ALA A 104 -11.95 1.15 -19.22
C ALA A 104 -12.16 1.30 -20.74
N ALA A 105 -12.77 2.40 -21.17
CA ALA A 105 -12.95 2.70 -22.59
C ALA A 105 -11.63 2.84 -23.35
N GLU A 106 -10.60 3.43 -22.73
CA GLU A 106 -9.27 3.60 -23.34
C GLU A 106 -8.53 2.27 -23.54
N ILE A 107 -8.62 1.36 -22.57
CA ILE A 107 -7.96 0.04 -22.61
C ILE A 107 -8.81 -1.07 -23.24
N GLY A 108 -10.02 -0.76 -23.70
CA GLY A 108 -10.92 -1.69 -24.38
C GLY A 108 -11.62 -2.70 -23.46
N LEU A 109 -11.89 -2.31 -22.21
CA LEU A 109 -12.68 -3.08 -21.23
C LEU A 109 -14.12 -2.56 -21.10
#